data_AF-A0A9Q8YER7-F1
#
_entry.id   AF-A0A9Q8YER7-F1
#
_cell.length_a   1.000
_cell.length_b   1.000
_cell.length_c   1.000
_cell.angle_alpha   90.00
_cell.angle_beta   90.00
_cell.angle_gamma   90.00
#
_symmetry.space_group_name_H-M   'P 1'
#
loop_
_entity.id
_entity.type
_entity.pdbx_description
1 polymer ?
#
loop_
_entity_poly.entity_id
_entity_poly.type
_entity_poly.pdbx_seq_one_letter_code
_entity_poly.pdbx_strand_id
1 'polypeptide(L)'
;MQLLHRVLADVQLMLRRPPRLQYAALCYRVRTGHPLEILLITSRDTGRWVIPKGWPIKGKRAHEVAAREAFEEAGVKGSCERAPIGHYVYRKKLDSGLKVSCTVRVFAMKVAGLRGNFPEKGERKLVWFEYREAARRVAERSLRD
;
A
#
# COMPACT_ATOMS: atom_id res chain seq x y z
N MET A 1 13.53 2.33 -22.75
CA MET A 1 12.07 2.34 -22.46
C MET A 1 11.71 2.73 -21.02
N GLN A 2 12.51 2.48 -19.97
CA GLN A 2 12.12 2.76 -18.57
C GLN A 2 12.20 4.25 -18.15
N LEU A 3 13.12 5.04 -18.71
CA LEU A 3 13.34 6.44 -18.31
C LEU A 3 12.19 7.37 -18.72
N LEU A 4 11.67 7.21 -19.95
CA LEU A 4 10.57 8.02 -20.47
C LEU A 4 9.27 7.78 -19.68
N HIS A 5 8.98 6.52 -19.30
CA HIS A 5 7.83 6.18 -18.46
C HIS A 5 7.91 6.78 -17.06
N ARG A 6 9.11 6.85 -16.47
CA ARG A 6 9.33 7.43 -15.14
C ARG A 6 9.13 8.95 -15.13
N VAL A 7 9.72 9.66 -16.10
CA VAL A 7 9.53 11.11 -16.26
C VAL A 7 8.06 11.45 -16.49
N LEU A 8 7.36 10.67 -17.33
CA LEU A 8 5.92 10.84 -17.56
C LEU A 8 5.10 10.57 -16.29
N ALA A 9 5.44 9.55 -15.49
CA ALA A 9 4.77 9.25 -14.23
C ALA A 9 4.95 10.39 -13.20
N ASP A 10 6.12 11.02 -13.16
CA ASP A 10 6.42 12.16 -12.29
C ASP A 10 5.66 13.43 -12.70
N VAL A 11 5.67 13.77 -13.99
CA VAL A 11 4.89 14.89 -14.54
C VAL A 11 3.39 14.67 -14.29
N GLN A 12 2.91 13.45 -14.51
CA GLN A 12 1.53 13.09 -14.24
C GLN A 12 1.20 13.14 -12.74
N LEU A 13 2.17 12.86 -11.86
CA LEU A 13 2.03 13.02 -10.42
C LEU A 13 1.93 14.49 -9.99
N MET A 14 2.71 15.35 -10.63
CA MET A 14 2.69 16.80 -10.42
C MET A 14 1.36 17.42 -10.88
N LEU A 15 0.76 16.89 -11.96
CA LEU A 15 -0.45 17.43 -12.58
C LEU A 15 -1.78 16.85 -12.07
N ARG A 16 -1.80 15.68 -11.41
CA ARG A 16 -3.04 15.07 -10.87
C ARG A 16 -3.65 15.94 -9.77
N ARG A 17 -4.96 16.24 -9.82
CA ARG A 17 -5.72 16.90 -8.73
C ARG A 17 -6.88 16.02 -8.20
N PRO A 18 -7.11 15.91 -6.86
CA PRO A 18 -6.21 16.42 -5.82
C PRO A 18 -4.91 15.62 -5.89
N PRO A 19 -3.75 16.29 -6.04
CA PRO A 19 -2.48 15.59 -6.05
C PRO A 19 -2.34 15.05 -4.64
N ARG A 20 -1.75 13.87 -4.47
CA ARG A 20 -1.28 13.39 -3.16
C ARG A 20 -2.28 12.63 -2.29
N LEU A 21 -3.31 12.01 -2.86
CA LEU A 21 -4.11 11.00 -2.15
C LEU A 21 -3.79 9.60 -2.69
N GLN A 22 -3.53 8.65 -1.81
CA GLN A 22 -3.46 7.21 -2.10
C GLN A 22 -4.42 6.44 -1.21
N TYR A 23 -4.75 5.22 -1.63
CA TYR A 23 -5.56 4.28 -0.88
C TYR A 23 -4.74 3.02 -0.60
N ALA A 24 -4.75 2.57 0.65
CA ALA A 24 -3.96 1.45 1.12
C ALA A 24 -4.81 0.39 1.82
N ALA A 25 -4.43 -0.87 1.66
CA ALA A 25 -5.03 -1.98 2.37
C ALA A 25 -4.13 -2.40 3.55
N LEU A 26 -4.66 -2.31 4.77
CA LEU A 26 -4.06 -2.97 5.93
C LEU A 26 -4.54 -4.43 5.94
N CYS A 27 -3.79 -5.27 5.23
CA CYS A 27 -4.08 -6.69 5.10
C CYS A 27 -3.79 -7.41 6.41
N TYR A 28 -4.82 -7.99 7.01
CA TYR A 28 -4.70 -8.73 8.26
C TYR A 28 -5.30 -10.12 8.17
N ARG A 29 -4.80 -11.03 9.01
CA ARG A 29 -5.39 -12.35 9.23
C ARG A 29 -5.44 -12.67 10.71
N VAL A 30 -6.46 -13.44 11.09
CA VAL A 30 -6.63 -13.97 12.45
C VAL A 30 -6.63 -15.48 12.34
N ARG A 31 -5.82 -16.14 13.17
CA ARG A 31 -5.74 -17.60 13.27
C ARG A 31 -5.98 -17.99 14.72
N THR A 32 -6.77 -19.04 14.94
CA THR A 32 -7.08 -19.54 16.29
C THR A 32 -5.78 -19.83 17.05
N GLY A 33 -5.65 -19.30 18.26
CA GLY A 33 -4.46 -19.49 19.10
C GLY A 33 -3.22 -18.66 18.70
N HIS A 34 -3.32 -17.79 17.69
CA HIS A 34 -2.22 -16.92 17.27
C HIS A 34 -2.58 -15.43 17.41
N PRO A 35 -1.58 -14.56 17.62
CA PRO A 35 -1.78 -13.12 17.56
C PRO A 35 -2.33 -12.67 16.20
N LEU A 36 -2.96 -11.48 16.18
CA LEU A 36 -3.30 -10.78 14.94
C LEU A 36 -2.03 -10.56 14.11
N GLU A 37 -2.07 -10.95 12.85
CA GLU A 37 -0.95 -10.76 11.93
C GLU A 37 -1.30 -9.76 10.84
N ILE A 38 -0.34 -8.89 10.52
CA ILE A 38 -0.39 -7.90 9.45
C ILE A 38 0.61 -8.29 8.37
N LEU A 39 0.19 -8.21 7.10
CA LEU A 39 1.08 -8.40 5.97
C LEU A 39 1.78 -7.07 5.65
N LEU A 40 3.11 -7.07 5.71
CA LEU A 40 3.93 -6.01 5.16
C LEU A 40 4.60 -6.47 3.87
N ILE A 41 4.80 -5.52 2.97
CA ILE A 41 5.56 -5.69 1.73
C ILE A 41 6.72 -4.69 1.69
N THR A 42 7.75 -4.98 0.92
CA THR A 42 8.82 -4.00 0.68
C THR A 42 8.42 -3.02 -0.42
N SER A 43 8.72 -1.74 -0.25
CA SER A 43 8.65 -0.77 -1.35
C SER A 43 9.72 -1.10 -2.41
N ARG A 44 9.44 -0.80 -3.68
CA ARG A 44 10.41 -1.01 -4.78
C ARG A 44 11.63 -0.10 -4.69
N ASP A 45 11.42 1.18 -4.35
CA ASP A 45 12.48 2.18 -4.47
C ASP A 45 13.53 2.11 -3.36
N THR A 46 13.12 1.68 -2.15
CA THR A 46 13.98 1.75 -0.95
C THR A 46 14.07 0.45 -0.17
N GLY A 47 13.28 -0.56 -0.53
CA GLY A 47 13.22 -1.82 0.23
C GLY A 47 12.57 -1.73 1.62
N ARG A 48 12.14 -0.54 2.07
CA ARG A 48 11.48 -0.36 3.38
C ARG A 48 10.13 -1.07 3.44
N TRP A 49 9.73 -1.49 4.64
CA TRP A 49 8.41 -2.10 4.87
C TRP A 49 7.27 -1.08 4.76
N VAL A 50 6.24 -1.45 4.03
CA VAL A 50 5.01 -0.68 3.77
C VAL A 50 3.80 -1.62 3.70
N ILE A 51 2.61 -1.03 3.63
CA ILE A 51 1.38 -1.74 3.27
C ILE A 51 1.04 -1.52 1.78
N PRO A 52 0.32 -2.45 1.14
CA PRO A 52 -0.07 -2.31 -0.26
C PRO A 52 -0.88 -1.04 -0.50
N LYS A 53 -0.53 -0.26 -1.53
CA LYS A 53 -1.17 1.05 -1.76
C LYS A 53 -0.98 1.58 -3.17
N GLY A 54 -1.97 2.34 -3.63
CA GLY A 54 -1.88 2.97 -4.95
C GLY A 54 -2.78 4.17 -5.15
N TRP A 55 -2.85 4.61 -6.40
CA TRP A 55 -3.47 5.87 -6.78
C TRP A 55 -4.96 5.72 -7.05
N PRO A 56 -5.78 6.78 -6.83
CA PRO A 56 -7.17 6.79 -7.24
C PRO A 56 -7.36 6.40 -8.71
N ILE A 57 -8.35 5.54 -8.95
CA ILE A 57 -8.72 5.06 -10.29
C ILE A 57 -10.12 5.62 -10.60
N LYS A 58 -10.28 6.24 -11.77
CA LYS A 58 -11.57 6.79 -12.20
C LYS A 58 -12.64 5.70 -12.17
N GLY A 59 -13.78 5.99 -11.54
CA GLY A 59 -14.91 5.05 -11.44
C GLY A 59 -14.76 3.95 -10.40
N LYS A 60 -13.70 3.95 -9.56
CA LYS A 60 -13.55 3.00 -8.45
C LYS A 60 -13.65 3.70 -7.09
N ARG A 61 -14.30 3.04 -6.13
CA ARG A 61 -14.34 3.49 -4.74
C ARG A 61 -12.99 3.25 -4.06
N ALA A 62 -12.69 4.05 -3.03
CA ALA A 62 -11.39 4.03 -2.36
C ALA A 62 -10.97 2.64 -1.81
N HIS A 63 -11.88 1.94 -1.14
CA HIS A 63 -11.63 0.58 -0.63
C HIS A 63 -11.44 -0.45 -1.75
N GLU A 64 -12.09 -0.28 -2.90
CA GLU A 64 -11.89 -1.16 -4.06
C GLU A 64 -10.52 -0.96 -4.68
N VAL A 65 -10.01 0.28 -4.70
CA VAL A 65 -8.64 0.57 -5.09
C VAL A 65 -7.67 -0.05 -4.10
N ALA A 66 -7.86 0.13 -2.80
CA ALA A 66 -7.02 -0.50 -1.77
C ALA A 66 -6.96 -2.03 -1.93
N ALA A 67 -8.12 -2.69 -2.08
CA ALA A 67 -8.19 -4.14 -2.28
C ALA A 67 -7.52 -4.60 -3.59
N ARG A 68 -7.65 -3.80 -4.66
CA ARG A 68 -6.98 -4.07 -5.93
C ARG A 68 -5.46 -4.03 -5.78
N GLU A 69 -4.93 -3.01 -5.13
CA GLU A 69 -3.49 -2.86 -4.88
C GLU A 69 -2.94 -4.00 -4.01
N ALA A 70 -3.71 -4.43 -3.00
CA ALA A 70 -3.39 -5.62 -2.21
C ALA A 70 -3.26 -6.89 -3.08
N PHE A 71 -4.10 -7.03 -4.10
CA PHE A 71 -3.99 -8.13 -5.06
C PHE A 71 -2.81 -7.96 -6.01
N GLU A 72 -2.64 -6.77 -6.58
CA GLU A 72 -1.61 -6.48 -7.60
C GLU A 72 -0.20 -6.58 -7.00
N GLU A 73 0.04 -6.00 -5.83
CA GLU A 73 1.36 -5.92 -5.19
C GLU A 73 1.69 -7.16 -4.34
N ALA A 74 0.68 -7.88 -3.83
CA ALA A 74 0.89 -8.94 -2.84
C ALA A 74 0.06 -10.22 -3.05
N GLY A 75 -0.72 -10.32 -4.13
CA GLY A 75 -1.56 -11.48 -4.41
C GLY A 75 -2.70 -11.70 -3.40
N VAL A 76 -3.02 -10.71 -2.56
CA VAL A 76 -4.02 -10.84 -1.50
C VAL A 76 -5.44 -10.87 -2.07
N LYS A 77 -6.26 -11.80 -1.58
CA LYS A 77 -7.72 -11.83 -1.77
C LYS A 77 -8.40 -11.82 -0.41
N GLY A 78 -9.54 -11.13 -0.32
CA GLY A 78 -10.25 -10.96 0.93
C GLY A 78 -11.30 -9.87 0.86
N SER A 79 -11.83 -9.50 2.03
CA SER A 79 -12.86 -8.48 2.17
C SER A 79 -12.24 -7.20 2.70
N CYS A 80 -12.41 -6.09 1.98
CA CYS A 80 -11.92 -4.77 2.38
C CYS A 80 -13.08 -3.91 2.88
N GLU A 81 -12.90 -3.32 4.05
CA GLU A 81 -13.90 -2.48 4.69
C GLU A 81 -14.13 -1.20 3.90
N ARG A 82 -15.40 -0.75 3.85
CA ARG A 82 -15.78 0.45 3.07
C ARG A 82 -15.30 1.74 3.73
N ALA A 83 -15.31 1.78 5.05
CA ALA A 83 -14.84 2.91 5.84
C ALA A 83 -13.32 2.82 6.07
N PRO A 84 -12.58 3.93 5.94
CA PRO A 84 -11.17 3.94 6.31
C PRO A 84 -11.03 3.80 7.83
N ILE A 85 -9.98 3.11 8.27
CA ILE A 85 -9.61 2.99 9.70
C ILE A 85 -8.65 4.09 10.15
N GLY A 86 -8.07 4.82 9.20
CA GLY A 86 -7.12 5.88 9.50
C GLY A 86 -6.46 6.45 8.24
N HIS A 87 -5.46 7.30 8.44
CA HIS A 87 -4.61 7.79 7.38
C HIS A 87 -3.22 8.13 7.92
N TYR A 88 -2.24 8.15 7.03
CA TYR A 88 -0.90 8.65 7.35
C TYR A 88 -0.37 9.51 6.20
N VAL A 89 0.65 10.31 6.48
CA VAL A 89 1.30 11.16 5.49
C VAL A 89 2.75 10.73 5.33
N TYR A 90 3.23 10.65 4.09
CA TYR A 90 4.64 10.42 3.80
C TYR A 90 5.16 11.40 2.74
N ARG A 91 6.47 11.68 2.75
CA ARG A 91 7.10 12.48 1.70
C ARG A 91 7.59 11.57 0.58
N LYS A 92 6.94 11.62 -0.58
CA LYS A 92 7.42 10.95 -1.79
C LYS A 92 8.49 11.82 -2.45
N LYS A 93 9.71 11.30 -2.59
CA LYS A 93 10.74 11.89 -3.45
C LYS A 93 10.41 11.51 -4.90
N LEU A 94 10.32 12.50 -5.77
CA LEU A 94 10.20 12.33 -7.21
C LEU A 94 11.59 12.18 -7.83
N ASP A 95 11.67 11.67 -9.06
CA ASP A 95 12.94 11.52 -9.78
C ASP A 95 13.58 12.89 -10.07
N SER A 96 12.76 13.94 -10.20
CA SER A 96 13.20 15.35 -10.21
C SER A 96 13.89 15.82 -8.92
N GLY A 97 13.88 15.01 -7.86
CA GLY A 97 14.41 15.36 -6.55
C GLY A 97 13.43 16.10 -5.63
N LEU A 98 12.32 16.61 -6.17
CA LEU A 98 11.27 17.26 -5.40
C LEU A 98 10.63 16.28 -4.41
N LYS A 99 10.37 16.74 -3.18
CA LYS A 99 9.62 15.97 -2.17
C LYS A 99 8.18 16.47 -2.09
N VAL A 100 7.23 15.61 -2.42
CA VAL A 100 5.79 15.90 -2.32
C VAL A 100 5.18 15.16 -1.13
N SER A 101 4.35 15.86 -0.36
CA SER A 101 3.62 15.26 0.77
C SER A 101 2.44 14.46 0.24
N CYS A 102 2.37 13.17 0.54
CA CYS A 102 1.33 12.23 0.12
C CYS A 102 0.52 11.72 1.32
N THR A 103 -0.79 11.94 1.28
CA THR A 103 -1.76 11.37 2.24
C THR A 103 -2.20 10.00 1.75
N VAL A 104 -2.21 9.02 2.64
CA VAL A 104 -2.64 7.66 2.38
C VAL A 104 -3.80 7.34 3.31
N ARG A 105 -4.99 7.08 2.76
CA ARG A 105 -6.13 6.56 3.54
C ARG A 105 -6.02 5.05 3.62
N VAL A 106 -6.17 4.52 4.84
CA VAL A 106 -5.97 3.11 5.15
C VAL A 106 -7.32 2.45 5.36
N PHE A 107 -7.54 1.31 4.70
CA PHE A 107 -8.73 0.49 4.82
C PHE A 107 -8.34 -0.88 5.36
N ALA A 108 -9.06 -1.39 6.36
CA ALA A 108 -8.84 -2.74 6.85
C ALA A 108 -9.21 -3.75 5.77
N MET A 109 -8.40 -4.80 5.60
CA MET A 109 -8.70 -5.89 4.67
C MET A 109 -8.46 -7.23 5.33
N LYS A 110 -9.55 -7.96 5.61
CA LYS A 110 -9.48 -9.33 6.13
C LYS A 110 -9.09 -10.27 5.02
N VAL A 111 -7.92 -10.89 5.14
CA VAL A 111 -7.38 -11.80 4.13
C VAL A 111 -8.10 -13.15 4.20
N ALA A 112 -8.62 -13.59 3.05
CA ALA A 112 -9.21 -14.91 2.85
C ALA A 112 -8.22 -15.88 2.19
N GLY A 113 -7.23 -15.36 1.45
CA GLY A 113 -6.19 -16.19 0.85
C GLY A 113 -5.19 -15.39 0.02
N LEU A 114 -4.12 -16.06 -0.40
CA LEU A 114 -3.11 -15.54 -1.32
C LEU A 114 -3.20 -16.28 -2.65
N ARG A 115 -3.00 -15.56 -3.75
CA ARG A 115 -2.85 -16.14 -5.08
C ARG A 115 -1.37 -16.30 -5.40
N GLY A 116 -0.99 -17.47 -5.91
CA GLY A 116 0.38 -17.76 -6.31
C GLY A 116 0.79 -17.14 -7.65
N ASN A 117 -0.18 -16.62 -8.42
CA ASN A 117 0.03 -15.86 -9.65
C ASN A 117 -0.71 -14.51 -9.53
N PHE A 118 0.03 -13.41 -9.60
CA PHE A 118 -0.48 -12.05 -9.46
C PHE A 118 0.46 -11.06 -10.19
N PRO A 119 -0.02 -9.86 -10.55
CA PRO A 119 0.70 -8.93 -11.43
C PRO A 119 2.14 -8.61 -11.04
N GLU A 120 2.42 -8.20 -9.80
CA GLU A 120 3.78 -7.83 -9.36
C GLU A 120 4.52 -8.98 -8.64
N LYS A 121 4.23 -10.23 -8.99
CA LYS A 121 4.86 -11.39 -8.36
C LYS A 121 6.38 -11.32 -8.50
N GLY A 122 7.09 -11.40 -7.38
CA GLY A 122 8.55 -11.40 -7.33
C GLY A 122 9.18 -10.00 -7.26
N GLU A 123 8.39 -8.93 -7.36
CA GLU A 123 8.93 -7.55 -7.24
C GLU A 123 9.22 -7.14 -5.79
N ARG A 124 8.62 -7.83 -4.82
CA ARG A 124 8.60 -7.43 -3.40
C ARG A 124 8.79 -8.63 -2.48
N LYS A 125 9.36 -8.39 -1.30
CA LYS A 125 9.31 -9.35 -0.19
C LYS A 125 7.98 -9.17 0.54
N LEU A 126 7.31 -10.27 0.86
CA LEU A 126 6.03 -10.32 1.56
C LEU A 126 6.24 -11.08 2.88
N VAL A 127 5.93 -10.46 4.01
CA VAL A 127 6.08 -11.12 5.32
C VAL A 127 4.90 -10.79 6.22
N TRP A 128 4.37 -11.83 6.85
CA TRP A 128 3.39 -11.73 7.93
C TRP A 128 4.11 -11.48 9.24
N PHE A 129 3.71 -10.42 9.94
CA PHE A 129 4.22 -10.08 11.25
C PHE A 129 3.07 -10.02 12.25
N GLU A 130 3.33 -10.38 13.50
CA GLU A 130 2.45 -9.97 14.60
C GLU A 130 2.27 -8.44 14.60
N TYR A 131 1.07 -7.95 14.91
CA TYR A 131 0.70 -6.55 14.67
C TYR A 131 1.61 -5.53 15.36
N ARG A 132 2.05 -5.76 16.61
CA ARG A 132 2.96 -4.83 17.31
C ARG A 132 4.32 -4.78 16.62
N GLU A 133 4.78 -5.93 16.16
CA GLU A 133 6.02 -6.01 15.40
C GLU A 133 5.90 -5.37 14.01
N ALA A 134 4.76 -5.52 13.34
CA ALA A 134 4.48 -4.82 12.08
C ALA A 134 4.55 -3.29 12.26
N ALA A 135 3.93 -2.77 13.33
CA ALA A 135 3.98 -1.35 13.69
C ALA A 135 5.41 -0.86 13.94
N ARG A 136 6.30 -1.66 14.55
CA ARG A 136 7.71 -1.29 14.73
C ARG A 136 8.50 -1.22 13.42
N ARG A 137 8.13 -2.00 12.41
CA ARG A 137 8.87 -2.10 11.13
C ARG A 137 8.57 -0.99 10.13
N VAL A 138 7.40 -0.35 10.20
CA VAL A 138 7.06 0.75 9.28
C VAL A 138 7.72 2.06 9.71
N ALA A 139 8.10 2.89 8.75
CA ALA A 139 8.82 4.13 9.02
C ALA A 139 7.90 5.28 9.45
N GLU A 140 6.67 5.31 8.92
CA GLU A 140 5.68 6.33 9.18
C GLU A 140 5.07 6.15 10.57
N ARG A 141 5.31 7.12 11.47
CA ARG A 141 4.81 7.08 12.86
C ARG A 141 3.29 6.92 12.94
N SER A 142 2.53 7.70 12.17
CA SER A 142 1.07 7.64 12.16
C SER A 142 0.48 6.34 11.58
N LEU A 143 1.31 5.44 11.04
CA LEU A 143 0.89 4.09 10.64
C LEU A 143 1.10 3.06 11.76
N ARG A 144 1.80 3.43 12.84
CA ARG A 144 2.12 2.55 13.97
C ARG A 144 1.02 2.52 15.02
N ASP A 145 0.23 3.59 15.08
CA ASP A 145 -0.83 3.86 16.05
C ASP A 145 -2.17 3.30 15.54
#